data_AF-V4Y7G0-F1
#
_entry.id   AF-V4Y7G0-F1
#
_cell.length_a   1.000
_cell.length_b   1.000
_cell.length_c   1.000
_cell.angle_alpha   90.00
_cell.angle_beta   90.00
_cell.angle_gamma   90.00
#
_symmetry.space_group_name_H-M   'P 1'
#
loop_
_entity.id
_entity.type
_entity.pdbx_description
1 polymer ?
#
loop_
_entity_poly.entity_id
_entity_poly.type
_entity_poly.pdbx_seq_one_letter_code
_entity_poly.pdbx_strand_id
1 'polypeptide(L)' 'MEAESDAENIEADLALGELIDQHENTDWGKVPGISAAEAGAWTARLIEARETVQEGL' A
#
# COMPACT_ATOMS: atom_id res chain seq x y z
N MET A 1 17.67 16.83 12.09
CA MET A 1 16.69 16.73 10.99
C MET A 1 16.16 15.32 11.07
N GLU A 2 15.33 15.03 12.08
CA GLU A 2 14.73 13.71 12.30
C GLU A 2 13.20 13.88 12.26
N ALA A 3 12.68 14.90 12.96
CA ALA A 3 11.27 15.28 12.94
C ALA A 3 10.65 15.51 11.54
N GLU A 4 11.43 15.89 10.52
CA GLU A 4 10.92 16.01 9.14
C GLU A 4 10.78 14.64 8.45
N SER A 5 11.70 13.71 8.70
CA SER A 5 11.61 12.33 8.19
C SER A 5 10.53 11.52 8.91
N ASP A 6 10.36 11.73 10.21
CA ASP A 6 9.26 11.12 10.97
C ASP A 6 7.88 11.55 10.44
N ALA A 7 7.73 12.84 10.13
CA ALA A 7 6.48 13.38 9.56
C ALA A 7 6.21 12.84 8.15
N GLU A 8 7.24 12.77 7.30
CA GLU A 8 7.16 12.23 5.93
C GLU A 8 6.81 10.74 5.95
N ASN A 9 7.41 9.95 6.85
CA ASN A 9 7.10 8.52 6.98
C ASN A 9 5.67 8.28 7.52
N ILE A 10 5.17 9.13 8.44
CA ILE A 10 3.78 9.05 8.91
C ILE A 10 2.80 9.34 7.77
N GLU A 11 3.07 10.36 6.95
CA GLU A 11 2.24 10.67 5.78
C GLU A 11 2.26 9.53 4.75
N ALA A 12 3.44 8.93 4.52
CA ALA A 12 3.59 7.77 3.64
C ALA A 12 2.85 6.53 4.15
N ASP A 13 2.87 6.22 5.45
CA ASP A 13 2.11 5.10 6.05
C ASP A 13 0.61 5.29 5.86
N LEU A 14 0.11 6.52 6.08
CA LEU A 14 -1.31 6.85 5.91
C LEU A 14 -1.76 6.73 4.45
N ALA A 15 -0.97 7.25 3.51
CA ALA A 15 -1.26 7.15 2.09
C ALA A 15 -1.22 5.70 1.57
N LEU A 16 -0.27 4.89 2.08
CA LEU A 16 -0.19 3.46 1.75
C LEU A 16 -1.36 2.68 2.32
N GLY A 17 -1.79 2.97 3.56
CA GLY A 17 -2.98 2.36 4.16
C GLY A 17 -4.23 2.62 3.33
N GLU A 18 -4.46 3.88 2.94
CA GLU A 18 -5.60 4.25 2.10
C GLU A 18 -5.54 3.55 0.73
N LEU A 19 -4.35 3.45 0.12
CA LEU A 19 -4.18 2.76 -1.16
C LEU A 19 -4.48 1.25 -1.05
N ILE A 20 -4.06 0.60 0.04
CA ILE A 20 -4.36 -0.82 0.29
C ILE A 20 -5.87 -1.03 0.43
N ASP A 21 -6.55 -0.21 1.25
CA ASP A 21 -8.00 -0.30 1.44
C ASP A 21 -8.77 -0.12 0.11
N GLN A 22 -8.36 0.85 -0.71
CA GLN A 22 -8.94 1.05 -2.05
C GLN A 22 -8.68 -0.14 -2.96
N HIS A 23 -7.47 -0.70 -2.91
CA HIS A 23 -7.08 -1.84 -3.72
C HIS A 23 -7.86 -3.11 -3.35
N GLU A 24 -8.09 -3.37 -2.06
CA GLU A 24 -8.89 -4.51 -1.60
C GLU A 24 -10.38 -4.38 -1.92
N ASN A 25 -10.92 -3.15 -1.89
CA ASN A 25 -12.31 -2.89 -2.27
C ASN A 25 -12.54 -2.82 -3.78
N THR A 26 -11.47 -2.79 -4.58
CA THR A 26 -11.58 -2.75 -6.03
C THR A 26 -11.99 -4.12 -6.57
N ASP A 27 -13.06 -4.16 -7.36
CA ASP A 27 -13.50 -5.36 -8.05
C ASP A 27 -12.62 -5.61 -9.29
N TRP A 28 -11.45 -6.22 -9.06
CA TRP A 28 -10.48 -6.54 -10.10
C TRP A 28 -11.02 -7.49 -11.18
N GLY A 29 -12.09 -8.24 -10.88
CA GLY A 29 -12.78 -9.07 -11.87
C GLY A 29 -13.43 -8.27 -13.01
N LYS A 30 -13.64 -6.95 -12.82
CA LYS A 30 -14.14 -6.04 -13.85
C LYS A 30 -13.04 -5.41 -14.70
N VAL A 31 -11.77 -5.58 -14.33
CA VAL A 31 -10.63 -5.03 -15.07
C VAL A 31 -10.15 -6.05 -16.11
N PRO A 32 -10.33 -5.80 -17.41
CA PRO A 32 -9.92 -6.75 -18.44
C PRO A 32 -8.41 -6.99 -18.39
N GLY A 33 -8.00 -8.25 -18.42
CA GLY A 33 -6.59 -8.65 -18.43
C GLY A 33 -5.94 -8.77 -17.04
N ILE A 34 -6.62 -8.37 -15.97
CA ILE A 34 -6.15 -8.57 -14.60
C ILE A 34 -6.82 -9.79 -14.00
N SER A 35 -6.01 -10.70 -13.44
CA SER A 35 -6.51 -11.85 -12.70
C SER A 35 -6.63 -11.55 -11.22
N ALA A 36 -7.53 -12.25 -10.53
CA ALA A 36 -7.62 -12.16 -9.07
C ALA A 36 -6.31 -12.51 -8.35
N ALA A 37 -5.52 -13.43 -8.92
CA ALA A 37 -4.21 -13.79 -8.40
C ALA A 37 -3.19 -12.64 -8.56
N GLU A 38 -3.22 -11.94 -9.68
CA GLU A 38 -2.36 -10.77 -9.92
C GLU A 38 -2.71 -9.60 -9.00
N ALA A 39 -4.02 -9.32 -8.85
CA ALA A 39 -4.49 -8.33 -7.88
C ALA A 39 -4.07 -8.67 -6.45
N GLY A 40 -4.23 -9.94 -6.02
CA GLY A 40 -3.76 -10.39 -4.71
C GLY A 40 -2.25 -10.22 -4.53
N ALA A 41 -1.46 -10.45 -5.58
CA ALA A 41 -0.02 -10.23 -5.55
C ALA A 41 0.38 -8.75 -5.49
N TRP A 42 -0.46 -7.83 -5.96
CA TRP A 42 -0.25 -6.39 -5.76
C TRP A 42 -0.60 -5.95 -4.34
N THR A 43 -1.71 -6.45 -3.78
CA THR A 43 -2.07 -6.19 -2.37
C THR A 43 -0.95 -6.64 -1.43
N ALA A 44 -0.39 -7.83 -1.62
CA ALA A 44 0.71 -8.33 -0.80
C ALA A 44 1.93 -7.39 -0.84
N ARG A 45 2.32 -6.92 -2.04
CA ARG A 45 3.44 -5.99 -2.20
C ARG A 45 3.20 -4.63 -1.56
N LEU A 46 1.96 -4.13 -1.59
CA LEU A 46 1.61 -2.88 -0.92
C LEU A 46 1.71 -3.01 0.61
N ILE A 47 1.31 -4.15 1.16
CA ILE A 47 1.46 -4.45 2.59
C ILE A 47 2.95 -4.51 2.95
N GLU A 48 3.78 -5.22 2.18
CA GLU A 48 5.24 -5.30 2.41
C GLU A 48 5.90 -3.90 2.34
N ALA A 49 5.47 -3.06 1.39
CA ALA A 49 5.96 -1.69 1.28
C ALA A 49 5.59 -0.84 2.50
N ARG A 50 4.40 -1.05 3.06
CA ARG A 50 3.96 -0.39 4.28
C ARG A 50 4.80 -0.81 5.48
N GLU A 51 5.06 -2.11 5.65
CA GLU A 51 5.95 -2.62 6.71
C GLU A 51 7.34 -1.98 6.62
N THR A 52 7.89 -1.83 5.41
CA THR A 52 9.18 -1.17 5.19
C THR A 52 9.19 0.30 5.61
N VAL A 53 8.10 1.04 5.34
CA VAL A 53 7.96 2.45 5.78
C VAL A 53 7.87 2.53 7.30
N GLN A 54 7.20 1.57 7.95
CA GLN A 54 7.09 1.51 9.40
C GLN A 54 8.38 1.08 10.10
N GLU A 55 9.22 0.25 9.48
CA GLU A 55 10.54 -0.10 10.01
C GLU A 55 11.56 1.05 9.93
N GLY A 56 11.29 2.06 9.11
CA GLY A 56 12.07 3.29 8.99
C GLY A 56 11.62 4.45 9.90
N LEU A 57 10.56 4.24 10.70
CA LEU A 57 10.04 5.13 11.76
C LEU A 57 10.59 4.73 13.14
#